data_AF-A0A7Y2ZVN1-F1
#
_entry.id   AF-A0A7Y2ZVN1-F1
#
_cell.length_a   1.000
_cell.length_b   1.000
_cell.length_c   1.000
_cell.angle_alpha   90.00
_cell.angle_beta   90.00
_cell.angle_gamma   90.00
#
_symmetry.space_group_name_H-M   'P 1'
#
loop_
_entity.id
_entity.type
_entity.pdbx_description
1 polymer ?
#
loop_
_entity_poly.entity_id
_entity_poly.type
_entity_poly.pdbx_seq_one_letter_code
_entity_poly.pdbx_strand_id
1 'polypeptide(L)'
;MKCHWYKVYVSFIVCFLIMGLVTTVPAAQGIDHRLYAGLLKKYVKKGVVNYQGFKKEESVLDQYLKVLQEVDSKVLSRSEQFAFYINAYNAWTIKLILSEYPGVKSIKELGSLFKSPWKKKICHIDGGVISLDDIEHGILRPRFKDPRVHFAVN
;
A
#
# COMPACT_ATOMS: atom_id res chain seq x y z
N MET A 1 -77.03 42.33 -20.68
CA MET A 1 -75.75 43.02 -21.00
C MET A 1 -74.95 43.20 -19.73
N LYS A 2 -73.80 42.51 -19.62
CA LYS A 2 -72.51 42.89 -19.00
C LYS A 2 -71.74 41.60 -18.66
N CYS A 3 -70.93 41.17 -19.63
CA CYS A 3 -69.84 40.21 -19.42
C CYS A 3 -68.75 40.86 -18.57
N HIS A 4 -68.15 40.11 -17.64
CA HIS A 4 -66.80 40.37 -17.14
C HIS A 4 -66.07 39.04 -16.95
N TRP A 5 -64.86 39.01 -17.49
CA TRP A 5 -63.95 37.88 -17.58
C TRP A 5 -63.05 37.84 -16.34
N TYR A 6 -62.78 36.66 -15.80
CA TYR A 6 -61.56 36.43 -15.02
C TYR A 6 -60.85 35.17 -15.50
N LYS A 7 -59.53 35.30 -15.52
CA LYS A 7 -58.54 34.55 -16.25
C LYS A 7 -57.80 33.60 -15.27
N VAL A 8 -57.55 32.36 -15.72
CA VAL A 8 -56.31 31.57 -15.49
C VAL A 8 -56.21 31.02 -14.04
N TYR A 9 -55.76 29.80 -13.69
CA TYR A 9 -54.53 29.07 -14.04
C TYR A 9 -54.75 27.56 -13.90
N VAL A 10 -54.41 26.80 -14.96
CA VAL A 10 -54.14 25.35 -14.87
C VAL A 10 -52.82 25.20 -14.13
N SER A 11 -52.87 24.75 -12.88
CA SER A 11 -51.67 24.41 -12.12
C SER A 11 -51.24 22.99 -12.50
N PHE A 12 -50.37 22.87 -13.51
CA PHE A 12 -49.58 21.65 -13.71
C PHE A 12 -48.54 21.57 -12.59
N ILE A 13 -48.82 20.77 -11.56
CA ILE A 13 -47.81 20.37 -10.58
C ILE A 13 -46.83 19.46 -11.32
N VAL A 14 -45.72 20.03 -11.79
CA VAL A 14 -44.56 19.26 -12.26
C VAL A 14 -43.85 18.73 -11.02
N CYS A 15 -44.11 17.47 -10.70
CA CYS A 15 -43.37 16.73 -9.69
C CYS A 15 -41.95 16.50 -10.24
N PHE A 16 -41.00 17.37 -9.90
CA PHE A 16 -39.58 17.14 -10.17
C PHE A 16 -39.10 15.98 -9.28
N LEU A 17 -39.17 14.76 -9.81
CA LEU A 17 -38.40 13.63 -9.32
C LEU A 17 -36.91 13.95 -9.54
N ILE A 18 -36.26 14.49 -8.51
CA ILE A 18 -34.80 14.55 -8.46
C ILE A 18 -34.32 13.12 -8.24
N MET A 19 -34.20 12.38 -9.34
CA MET A 19 -33.55 11.08 -9.37
C MET A 19 -32.06 11.37 -9.17
N GLY A 20 -31.62 11.33 -7.90
CA GLY A 20 -30.23 11.54 -7.55
C GLY A 20 -29.37 10.55 -8.33
N LEU A 21 -28.42 11.05 -9.11
CA LEU A 21 -27.36 10.24 -9.69
C LEU A 21 -26.63 9.55 -8.52
N VAL A 22 -26.90 8.26 -8.33
CA VAL A 22 -26.06 7.42 -7.48
C VAL A 22 -24.78 7.17 -8.26
N THR A 23 -23.77 7.99 -8.02
CA THR A 23 -22.42 7.67 -8.49
C THR A 23 -21.91 6.51 -7.65
N THR A 24 -21.82 5.33 -8.25
CA THR A 24 -21.11 4.20 -7.64
C THR A 24 -19.64 4.57 -7.57
N VAL A 25 -19.15 4.92 -6.38
CA VAL A 25 -17.70 4.99 -6.14
C VAL A 25 -17.16 3.57 -6.31
N PRO A 26 -16.24 3.30 -7.26
CA PRO A 26 -15.66 1.97 -7.37
C PRO A 26 -14.99 1.63 -6.04
N ALA A 27 -15.28 0.46 -5.48
CA ALA A 27 -14.51 -0.06 -4.37
C ALA A 27 -13.05 -0.15 -4.84
N ALA A 28 -12.11 0.39 -4.06
CA ALA A 28 -10.69 0.21 -4.32
C ALA A 28 -10.41 -1.28 -4.48
N GLN A 29 -9.93 -1.67 -5.66
CA GLN A 29 -9.59 -3.06 -5.94
C GLN A 29 -8.36 -3.38 -5.08
N GLY A 30 -8.56 -4.16 -4.02
CA GLY A 30 -7.54 -4.45 -3.02
C GLY A 30 -6.27 -5.04 -3.63
N ILE A 31 -5.12 -4.77 -3.00
CA ILE A 31 -3.81 -5.21 -3.48
C ILE A 31 -3.69 -6.74 -3.41
N ASP A 32 -3.25 -7.38 -4.50
CA ASP A 32 -3.05 -8.84 -4.50
C ASP A 32 -1.75 -9.23 -3.79
N HIS A 33 -1.90 -9.70 -2.55
CA HIS A 33 -0.78 -10.17 -1.72
C HIS A 33 -0.49 -11.67 -1.84
N ARG A 34 -1.13 -12.42 -2.74
CA ARG A 34 -1.02 -13.90 -2.80
C ARG A 34 0.39 -14.39 -3.05
N LEU A 35 1.15 -13.70 -3.92
CA LEU A 35 2.56 -14.04 -4.20
C LEU A 35 3.40 -13.97 -2.91
N TYR A 36 3.30 -12.87 -2.19
CA TYR A 36 4.04 -12.67 -0.94
C TYR A 36 3.58 -13.61 0.17
N ALA A 37 2.26 -13.79 0.33
CA ALA A 37 1.70 -14.73 1.29
C ALA A 37 2.19 -16.16 1.03
N GLY A 38 2.31 -16.57 -0.24
CA GLY A 38 2.88 -17.85 -0.64
C GLY A 38 4.34 -18.00 -0.20
N LEU A 39 5.17 -16.99 -0.48
CA LEU A 39 6.58 -16.97 -0.05
C LEU A 39 6.72 -17.03 1.47
N LEU A 40 5.96 -16.21 2.20
CA LEU A 40 5.95 -16.21 3.66
C LEU A 40 5.54 -17.58 4.22
N LYS A 41 4.48 -18.20 3.67
CA LYS A 41 4.02 -19.53 4.10
C LYS A 41 5.10 -20.61 3.91
N LYS A 42 5.83 -20.57 2.79
CA LYS A 42 6.91 -21.50 2.47
C LYS A 42 8.15 -21.28 3.34
N TYR A 43 8.57 -20.02 3.49
CA TYR A 43 9.92 -19.68 3.92
C TYR A 43 10.00 -18.91 5.24
N VAL A 44 8.89 -18.63 5.91
CA VAL A 44 8.89 -18.08 7.26
C VAL A 44 8.31 -19.09 8.23
N LYS A 45 9.07 -19.41 9.28
CA LYS A 45 8.66 -20.32 10.35
C LYS A 45 9.02 -19.72 11.70
N LYS A 46 8.04 -19.60 12.59
CA LYS A 46 8.23 -19.05 13.94
C LYS A 46 8.96 -17.69 13.96
N GLY A 47 8.63 -16.81 13.00
CA GLY A 47 9.27 -15.50 12.85
C GLY A 47 10.66 -15.51 12.20
N VAL A 48 11.21 -16.67 11.85
CA VAL A 48 12.53 -16.78 11.21
C VAL A 48 12.36 -16.94 9.69
N VAL A 49 13.10 -16.12 8.94
CA VAL A 49 13.12 -16.13 7.47
C VAL A 49 14.19 -17.09 6.94
N ASN A 50 13.78 -18.02 6.08
CA ASN A 50 14.69 -18.88 5.31
C ASN A 50 15.15 -18.15 4.04
N TYR A 51 16.23 -17.37 4.16
CA TYR A 51 16.80 -16.61 3.04
C TYR A 51 17.30 -17.49 1.89
N GLN A 52 17.77 -18.71 2.17
CA GLN A 52 18.16 -19.65 1.13
C GLN A 52 16.95 -20.04 0.25
N GLY A 53 15.81 -20.30 0.88
CA GLY A 53 14.55 -20.60 0.21
C GLY A 53 14.04 -19.40 -0.60
N PHE A 54 14.02 -18.22 0.02
CA PHE A 54 13.69 -16.97 -0.67
C PHE A 54 14.60 -16.70 -1.88
N LYS A 55 15.90 -16.97 -1.78
CA LYS A 55 16.84 -16.80 -2.89
C LYS A 55 16.52 -17.70 -4.08
N LYS A 56 16.03 -18.92 -3.85
CA LYS A 56 15.62 -19.85 -4.92
C LYS A 56 14.38 -19.39 -5.68
N GLU A 57 13.46 -18.68 -5.01
CA GLU A 57 12.22 -18.15 -5.60
C GLU A 57 12.24 -16.60 -5.64
N GLU A 58 13.42 -15.98 -5.76
CA GLU A 58 13.57 -14.51 -5.72
C GLU A 58 12.77 -13.82 -6.84
N SER A 59 12.62 -14.46 -7.99
CA SER A 59 11.79 -13.96 -9.09
C SER A 59 10.31 -13.81 -8.73
N VAL A 60 9.80 -14.58 -7.77
CA VAL A 60 8.42 -14.45 -7.25
C VAL A 60 8.33 -13.23 -6.33
N LEU A 61 9.37 -12.96 -5.54
CA LEU A 61 9.47 -11.75 -4.74
C LEU A 61 9.52 -10.51 -5.64
N ASP A 62 10.30 -10.56 -6.72
CA ASP A 62 10.41 -9.46 -7.68
C ASP A 62 9.07 -9.15 -8.38
N GLN A 63 8.29 -10.19 -8.72
CA GLN A 63 6.93 -9.99 -9.22
C GLN A 63 6.04 -9.29 -8.21
N TYR A 64 6.11 -9.68 -6.93
CA TYR A 64 5.35 -8.99 -5.88
C TYR A 64 5.79 -7.54 -5.68
N LEU A 65 7.09 -7.26 -5.74
CA LEU A 65 7.59 -5.88 -5.66
C LEU A 65 7.11 -5.02 -6.84
N LYS A 66 6.91 -5.60 -8.02
CA LYS A 66 6.27 -4.89 -9.15
C LYS A 66 4.81 -4.57 -8.88
N VAL A 67 4.05 -5.50 -8.28
CA VAL A 67 2.66 -5.21 -7.85
C VAL A 67 2.64 -4.01 -6.91
N LEU A 68 3.55 -3.94 -5.94
CA LEU A 68 3.63 -2.80 -5.02
C LEU A 68 4.00 -1.47 -5.69
N GLN A 69 4.78 -1.52 -6.78
CA GLN A 69 5.20 -0.34 -7.53
C GLN A 69 4.05 0.30 -8.32
N GLU A 70 3.07 -0.50 -8.74
CA GLU A 70 1.92 -0.07 -9.53
C GLU A 70 0.79 0.51 -8.67
N VAL A 71 0.86 0.35 -7.35
CA VAL A 71 -0.14 0.84 -6.40
C VAL A 71 0.03 2.35 -6.18
N ASP A 72 -1.04 3.11 -6.41
CA ASP A 72 -1.18 4.46 -5.85
C ASP A 72 -1.65 4.35 -4.40
N SER A 73 -0.73 4.58 -3.45
CA SER A 73 -1.04 4.42 -2.03
C SER A 73 -2.06 5.46 -1.53
N LYS A 74 -2.24 6.58 -2.24
CA LYS A 74 -3.09 7.69 -1.78
C LYS A 74 -4.58 7.40 -1.94
N VAL A 75 -4.95 6.50 -2.86
CA VAL A 75 -6.35 6.09 -3.07
C VAL A 75 -6.80 4.98 -2.14
N LEU A 76 -5.87 4.36 -1.40
CA LEU A 76 -6.16 3.32 -0.42
C LEU A 76 -6.82 3.90 0.83
N SER A 77 -7.71 3.13 1.44
CA SER A 77 -8.22 3.46 2.78
C SER A 77 -7.08 3.50 3.80
N ARG A 78 -7.30 4.16 4.94
CA ARG A 78 -6.26 4.28 5.98
C ARG A 78 -5.73 2.93 6.44
N SER A 79 -6.58 1.91 6.61
CA SER A 79 -6.13 0.56 6.99
C SER A 79 -5.34 -0.14 5.89
N GLU A 80 -5.73 0.05 4.63
CA GLU A 80 -5.01 -0.49 3.47
C GLU A 80 -3.65 0.18 3.29
N GLN A 81 -3.56 1.50 3.48
CA GLN A 81 -2.27 2.20 3.49
C GLN A 81 -1.34 1.63 4.55
N PHE A 82 -1.85 1.41 5.77
CA PHE A 82 -1.06 0.83 6.85
C PHE A 82 -0.51 -0.55 6.45
N ALA A 83 -1.39 -1.44 5.98
CA ALA A 83 -0.99 -2.78 5.54
C ALA A 83 -0.01 -2.73 4.36
N PHE A 84 -0.25 -1.85 3.38
CA PHE A 84 0.62 -1.63 2.23
C PHE A 84 2.05 -1.27 2.65
N TYR A 85 2.22 -0.25 3.50
CA TYR A 85 3.56 0.19 3.90
C TYR A 85 4.30 -0.84 4.76
N ILE A 86 3.59 -1.59 5.63
CA ILE A 86 4.18 -2.71 6.38
C ILE A 86 4.65 -3.81 5.42
N ASN A 87 3.80 -4.21 4.48
CA ASN A 87 4.13 -5.23 3.50
C ASN A 87 5.29 -4.80 2.58
N ALA A 88 5.30 -3.54 2.16
CA ALA A 88 6.37 -2.97 1.35
C ALA A 88 7.70 -2.96 2.12
N TYR A 89 7.71 -2.48 3.37
CA TYR A 89 8.90 -2.49 4.22
C TYR A 89 9.48 -3.90 4.34
N ASN A 90 8.65 -4.89 4.70
CA ASN A 90 9.13 -6.25 4.93
C ASN A 90 9.60 -6.94 3.65
N ALA A 91 8.91 -6.76 2.53
CA ALA A 91 9.32 -7.34 1.24
C ALA A 91 10.63 -6.72 0.72
N TRP A 92 10.78 -5.39 0.79
CA TRP A 92 12.02 -4.72 0.40
C TRP A 92 13.18 -5.02 1.36
N THR A 93 12.91 -5.24 2.64
CA THR A 93 13.93 -5.71 3.61
C THR A 93 14.47 -7.07 3.20
N ILE A 94 13.60 -8.03 2.86
CA ILE A 94 14.04 -9.34 2.36
C ILE A 94 14.85 -9.16 1.07
N LYS A 95 14.38 -8.34 0.12
CA LYS A 95 15.10 -8.07 -1.14
C LYS A 95 16.50 -7.49 -0.91
N LEU A 96 16.63 -6.55 0.04
CA LEU A 96 17.91 -5.96 0.42
C LEU A 96 18.87 -7.03 0.99
N ILE A 97 18.38 -7.95 1.82
CA ILE A 97 19.21 -9.04 2.35
C ILE A 97 19.62 -10.00 1.23
N LEU A 98 18.71 -10.33 0.31
CA LEU A 98 19.00 -11.22 -0.81
C LEU A 98 20.03 -10.66 -1.80
N SER A 99 20.29 -9.34 -1.82
CA SER A 99 21.27 -8.75 -2.74
C SER A 99 22.70 -9.19 -2.45
N GLU A 100 23.02 -9.52 -1.19
CA GLU A 100 24.36 -9.97 -0.76
C GLU A 100 24.35 -11.39 -0.15
N TYR A 101 23.21 -12.08 -0.18
CA TYR A 101 23.12 -13.47 0.28
C TYR A 101 23.88 -14.42 -0.67
N PRO A 102 24.66 -15.41 -0.17
CA PRO A 102 24.77 -15.88 1.21
C PRO A 102 25.88 -15.22 2.05
N GLY A 103 26.58 -14.21 1.52
CA GLY A 103 27.73 -13.59 2.19
C GLY A 103 27.37 -12.69 3.37
N VAL A 104 26.15 -12.16 3.41
CA VAL A 104 25.65 -11.32 4.50
C VAL A 104 25.17 -12.14 5.70
N LYS A 105 25.62 -11.78 6.90
CA LYS A 105 25.17 -12.37 8.18
C LYS A 105 24.18 -11.46 8.90
N SER A 106 24.21 -10.16 8.61
CA SER A 106 23.32 -9.17 9.19
C SER A 106 23.03 -8.05 8.20
N ILE A 107 21.78 -7.59 8.13
CA ILE A 107 21.40 -6.40 7.35
C ILE A 107 22.26 -5.18 7.70
N LYS A 108 22.79 -5.09 8.93
CA LYS A 108 23.69 -4.01 9.37
C LYS A 108 24.99 -3.96 8.55
N GLU A 109 25.47 -5.10 8.06
CA GLU A 109 26.68 -5.20 7.23
C GLU A 109 26.48 -4.63 5.83
N LEU A 110 25.23 -4.44 5.41
CA LEU A 110 24.90 -3.84 4.12
C LEU A 110 25.10 -2.32 4.12
N GLY A 111 25.44 -1.72 5.25
CA GLY A 111 25.78 -0.31 5.37
C GLY A 111 27.28 -0.03 5.21
N SER A 112 27.67 1.21 5.47
CA SER A 112 29.06 1.60 5.72
C SER A 112 29.16 2.34 7.05
N LEU A 113 30.38 2.64 7.52
CA LEU A 113 30.63 3.37 8.77
C LEU A 113 29.81 4.66 8.91
N PHE A 114 29.45 5.30 7.80
CA PHE A 114 28.69 6.56 7.78
C PHE A 114 27.30 6.44 7.12
N LYS A 115 26.92 5.26 6.62
CA LYS A 115 25.66 5.07 5.90
C LYS A 115 24.90 3.85 6.41
N SER A 116 23.76 4.11 7.05
CA SER A 116 22.83 3.07 7.47
C SER A 116 22.26 2.31 6.24
N PRO A 117 22.17 0.97 6.28
CA PRO A 117 21.59 0.20 5.18
C PRO A 117 20.11 0.52 4.97
N TRP A 118 19.38 0.87 6.03
CA TRP A 118 17.96 1.29 5.96
C TRP A 118 17.75 2.62 5.22
N LYS A 119 18.79 3.44 5.08
CA LYS A 119 18.75 4.71 4.33
C LYS A 119 19.05 4.55 2.83
N LYS A 120 19.29 3.31 2.35
CA LYS A 120 19.43 3.05 0.91
C LYS A 120 18.08 3.27 0.22
N LYS A 121 18.08 4.08 -0.85
CA LYS A 121 16.90 4.29 -1.70
C LYS A 121 16.73 3.10 -2.64
N ILE A 122 15.90 2.15 -2.22
CA ILE A 122 15.61 0.91 -2.96
C ILE A 122 14.10 0.66 -3.13
N CYS A 123 13.26 1.31 -2.32
CA CYS A 123 11.83 1.03 -2.28
C CYS A 123 11.14 1.89 -3.34
N HIS A 124 10.73 1.27 -4.45
CA HIS A 124 9.95 1.95 -5.48
C HIS A 124 8.48 2.00 -5.05
N ILE A 125 7.97 3.20 -4.72
CA ILE A 125 6.62 3.45 -4.18
C ILE A 125 6.12 4.80 -4.72
N ASP A 126 4.85 4.88 -5.15
CA ASP A 126 4.19 6.09 -5.66
C ASP A 126 5.01 6.81 -6.77
N GLY A 127 5.67 6.05 -7.64
CA GLY A 127 6.52 6.57 -8.71
C GLY A 127 7.89 7.13 -8.27
N GLY A 128 8.19 7.13 -6.97
CA GLY A 128 9.48 7.54 -6.40
C GLY A 128 10.32 6.35 -5.90
N VAL A 129 11.58 6.63 -5.55
CA VAL A 129 12.46 5.67 -4.86
C VAL A 129 12.81 6.21 -3.48
N ILE A 130 12.29 5.56 -2.45
CA ILE A 130 12.48 5.92 -1.04
C ILE A 130 13.24 4.81 -0.30
N SER A 131 13.64 5.10 0.93
CA SER A 131 14.35 4.15 1.78
C SER A 131 13.41 3.43 2.76
N LEU A 132 13.88 2.34 3.37
CA LEU A 132 13.14 1.66 4.44
C LEU A 132 12.93 2.61 5.63
N ASP A 133 13.92 3.46 5.92
CA ASP A 133 13.86 4.51 6.93
C ASP A 133 12.75 5.54 6.61
N ASP A 134 12.58 5.93 5.34
CA ASP A 134 11.51 6.83 4.93
C ASP A 134 10.12 6.18 5.12
N ILE A 135 9.99 4.88 4.84
CA ILE A 135 8.72 4.15 5.07
C ILE A 135 8.39 4.12 6.57
N GLU A 136 9.34 3.79 7.44
CA GLU A 136 9.11 3.72 8.88
C GLU A 136 8.93 5.11 9.51
N HIS A 137 9.94 5.96 9.40
CA HIS A 137 10.02 7.24 10.10
C HIS A 137 9.30 8.38 9.38
N GLY A 138 9.25 8.34 8.04
CA GLY A 138 8.59 9.37 7.24
C GLY A 138 7.09 9.14 7.05
N ILE A 139 6.64 7.87 7.08
CA ILE A 139 5.25 7.51 6.78
C ILE A 139 4.59 6.81 7.96
N LEU A 140 5.03 5.60 8.33
CA LEU A 140 4.31 4.74 9.27
C LEU A 140 4.16 5.37 10.66
N ARG A 141 5.27 5.80 11.27
CA ARG A 141 5.28 6.38 12.62
C ARG A 141 4.46 7.68 12.73
N PRO A 142 4.70 8.72 11.90
CA PRO A 142 4.00 10.00 12.05
C PRO A 142 2.53 9.93 11.63
N ARG A 143 2.19 9.15 10.59
CA ARG A 143 0.83 9.11 10.04
C ARG A 143 -0.11 8.24 10.87
N PHE A 144 0.38 7.10 11.37
CA PHE A 144 -0.50 6.12 12.00
C PHE A 144 -0.52 6.19 13.51
N LYS A 145 0.58 6.63 14.14
CA LYS A 145 0.74 6.73 15.60
C LYS A 145 0.32 5.44 16.32
N ASP A 146 0.63 4.30 15.70
CA ASP A 146 0.21 2.98 16.15
C ASP A 146 1.42 2.22 16.72
N PRO A 147 1.36 1.73 17.97
CA PRO A 147 2.48 1.02 18.60
C PRO A 147 2.86 -0.27 17.86
N ARG A 148 1.94 -0.85 17.08
CA ARG A 148 2.20 -2.05 16.28
C ARG A 148 3.23 -1.81 15.18
N VAL A 149 3.48 -0.56 14.78
CA VAL A 149 4.52 -0.22 13.80
C VAL A 149 5.86 -0.78 14.26
N HIS A 150 6.24 -0.58 15.53
CA HIS A 150 7.54 -1.06 16.04
C HIS A 150 7.73 -2.56 15.83
N PHE A 151 6.72 -3.36 16.16
CA PHE A 151 6.80 -4.82 16.02
C PHE A 151 6.72 -5.30 14.57
N ALA A 152 6.08 -4.53 13.69
CA ALA A 152 5.82 -4.97 12.33
C ALA A 152 6.98 -4.67 11.36
N VAL A 153 7.93 -3.81 11.75
CA VAL A 153 9.06 -3.38 10.88
C VAL A 153 10.45 -3.46 11.54
N ASN A 154 10.58 -3.96 12.78
CA ASN A 154 11.88 -4.09 13.47
C ASN A 154 12.22 -5.53 13.85
#